data_AF-A0A2V9J8V7-F1
#
_entry.id   AF-A0A2V9J8V7-F1
#
_cell.length_a   1.000
_cell.length_b   1.000
_cell.length_c   1.000
_cell.angle_alpha   90.00
_cell.angle_beta   90.00
_cell.angle_gamma   90.00
#
_symmetry.space_group_name_H-M   'P 1'
#
loop_
_entity.id
_entity.type
_entity.pdbx_description
1 polymer ?
#
loop_
_entity_poly.entity_id
_entity_poly.type
_entity_poly.pdbx_seq_one_letter_code
_entity_poly.pdbx_strand_id
1 'polypeptide(L)'
;MNITGLREEAESGSVVAQSVLGICYLYGREVHVDYEKAFQLLSAASEKGASRAVVNLARMYAEGLGIAKDMPKAIRFYEAVAKVETRAPLELARIYARGEDVPADPEAALRWYSEVADRRGGNVRGDRGGQSLCSRATTISLGAAGNRTAVAGLGGRNVAYGYDNKMSAG
;
A
#
# COMPACT_ATOMS: atom_id res chain seq x y z
N MET A 1 -3.00 14.68 21.25
CA MET A 1 -3.86 13.54 21.64
C MET A 1 -3.60 13.31 23.13
N ASN A 2 -4.57 12.86 23.92
CA ASN A 2 -4.28 12.55 25.32
C ASN A 2 -4.04 11.04 25.46
N ILE A 3 -2.76 10.63 25.51
CA ILE A 3 -2.38 9.22 25.56
C ILE A 3 -2.89 8.50 26.82
N THR A 4 -3.09 9.22 27.93
CA THR A 4 -3.61 8.61 29.17
C THR A 4 -5.09 8.27 29.04
N GLY A 5 -5.92 9.21 28.55
CA GLY A 5 -7.33 8.94 28.26
C GLY A 5 -7.52 7.86 27.20
N LEU A 6 -6.63 7.81 26.20
CA LEU A 6 -6.65 6.75 25.19
C LEU A 6 -6.41 5.35 25.78
N ARG A 7 -5.56 5.23 26.82
CA ARG A 7 -5.34 3.96 27.53
C ARG A 7 -6.58 3.53 28.29
N GLU A 8 -7.19 4.45 29.03
CA GLU A 8 -8.43 4.18 29.76
C GLU A 8 -9.57 3.73 28.82
N GLU A 9 -9.70 4.38 27.65
CA GLU A 9 -10.66 3.97 26.62
C GLU A 9 -10.32 2.60 26.02
N ALA A 10 -9.03 2.31 25.79
CA ALA A 10 -8.61 1.01 25.27
C ALA A 10 -8.86 -0.13 26.28
N GLU A 11 -8.68 0.14 27.57
CA GLU A 11 -8.95 -0.77 28.69
C GLU A 11 -10.45 -0.99 28.92
N SER A 12 -11.27 0.05 28.73
CA SER A 12 -12.74 -0.08 28.75
C SER A 12 -13.31 -0.82 27.52
N GLY A 13 -12.45 -1.22 26.57
CA GLY A 13 -12.79 -2.11 25.47
C GLY A 13 -13.13 -1.40 24.15
N SER A 14 -12.92 -0.08 24.06
CA SER A 14 -13.14 0.69 22.84
C SER A 14 -12.21 0.20 21.72
N VAL A 15 -12.81 -0.34 20.66
CA VAL A 15 -12.08 -0.89 19.50
C VAL A 15 -11.26 0.18 18.78
N VAL A 16 -11.80 1.40 18.72
CA VAL A 16 -11.12 2.55 18.11
C VAL A 16 -9.91 2.93 18.94
N ALA A 17 -10.06 3.01 20.27
CA ALA A 17 -8.95 3.34 21.16
C ALA A 17 -7.86 2.27 21.13
N GLN A 18 -8.24 0.99 21.15
CA GLN A 18 -7.32 -0.15 21.00
C GLN A 18 -6.53 -0.06 19.68
N SER A 19 -7.21 0.27 18.57
CA SER A 19 -6.57 0.44 17.27
C SER A 19 -5.57 1.61 17.27
N VAL A 20 -5.97 2.78 17.80
CA VAL A 20 -5.12 3.97 17.83
C VAL A 20 -3.93 3.76 18.77
N LEU A 21 -4.14 3.19 19.95
CA LEU A 21 -3.08 2.91 20.92
C LEU A 21 -2.08 1.88 20.38
N GLY A 22 -2.58 0.83 19.72
CA GLY A 22 -1.73 -0.15 19.03
C GLY A 22 -0.87 0.49 17.94
N ILE A 23 -1.43 1.43 17.17
CA ILE A 23 -0.67 2.23 16.18
C ILE A 23 0.38 3.13 16.88
N CYS A 24 0.05 3.72 18.02
CA CYS A 24 1.00 4.53 18.79
C CYS A 24 2.20 3.70 19.25
N TYR A 25 1.98 2.50 19.79
CA TYR A 25 3.06 1.58 20.15
C TYR A 25 3.85 1.07 18.95
N LEU A 26 3.20 0.88 17.79
CA LEU A 26 3.84 0.39 16.58
C LEU A 26 4.83 1.41 15.97
N TYR A 27 4.50 2.71 16.05
CA TYR A 27 5.31 3.78 15.45
C TYR A 27 6.05 4.64 16.49
N GLY A 28 5.86 4.38 17.79
CA GLY A 28 6.44 5.19 18.85
C GLY A 28 5.88 6.61 18.92
N ARG A 29 4.59 6.80 18.62
CA ARG A 29 3.94 8.13 18.68
C ARG A 29 3.42 8.38 20.09
N GLU A 30 3.99 9.36 20.78
CA GLU A 30 3.65 9.73 22.17
C GLU A 30 3.95 8.63 23.22
N VAL A 31 4.46 7.46 22.80
CA VAL A 31 4.92 6.35 23.63
C VAL A 31 6.19 5.75 23.03
N HIS A 32 6.97 5.01 23.82
CA HIS A 32 8.04 4.20 23.26
C HIS A 32 7.49 3.07 22.39
N VAL A 33 8.26 2.71 21.36
CA VAL A 33 7.93 1.57 20.49
C VAL A 33 7.86 0.31 21.33
N ASP A 34 6.75 -0.40 21.22
CA ASP A 34 6.51 -1.67 21.91
C ASP A 34 5.69 -2.57 20.98
N TYR A 35 6.42 -3.36 20.18
CA TYR A 35 5.78 -4.17 19.15
C TYR A 35 4.90 -5.28 19.74
N GLU A 36 5.22 -5.79 20.93
CA GLU A 36 4.42 -6.82 21.58
C GLU A 36 3.06 -6.25 22.01
N LYS A 37 3.04 -5.08 22.66
CA LYS A 37 1.77 -4.39 22.98
C LYS A 37 1.02 -3.95 21.74
N ALA A 38 1.72 -3.46 20.72
CA ALA A 38 1.10 -3.13 19.45
C ALA A 38 0.38 -4.36 18.86
N PHE A 39 1.04 -5.51 18.84
CA PHE A 39 0.46 -6.76 18.33
C PHE A 39 -0.78 -7.16 19.12
N GLN A 40 -0.73 -7.15 20.45
CA GLN A 40 -1.86 -7.53 21.31
C GLN A 40 -3.07 -6.61 21.09
N LEU A 41 -2.87 -5.29 21.12
CA LEU A 41 -3.95 -4.31 20.95
C LEU A 41 -4.56 -4.34 19.56
N LEU A 42 -3.72 -4.45 18.52
CA LEU A 42 -4.20 -4.53 17.15
C LEU A 42 -4.90 -5.87 16.89
N SER A 43 -4.43 -6.98 17.48
CA SER A 43 -5.08 -8.29 17.38
C SER A 43 -6.48 -8.25 18.00
N ALA A 44 -6.60 -7.75 19.23
CA ALA A 44 -7.89 -7.58 19.90
C ALA A 44 -8.85 -6.67 19.10
N ALA A 45 -8.34 -5.58 18.52
CA ALA A 45 -9.15 -4.71 17.68
C ALA A 45 -9.56 -5.36 16.35
N SER A 46 -8.68 -6.18 15.76
CA SER A 46 -8.94 -6.89 14.51
C SER A 46 -10.02 -7.95 14.65
N GLU A 47 -10.04 -8.68 15.78
CA GLU A 47 -11.07 -9.67 16.10
C GLU A 47 -12.46 -9.03 16.22
N LYS A 48 -12.51 -7.76 16.63
CA LYS A 48 -13.73 -6.94 16.70
C LYS A 48 -14.05 -6.22 15.38
N GLY A 49 -13.36 -6.54 14.28
CA GLY A 49 -13.65 -6.03 12.95
C GLY A 49 -13.02 -4.68 12.60
N ALA A 50 -12.07 -4.17 13.39
CA ALA A 50 -11.38 -2.92 13.03
C ALA A 50 -10.45 -3.12 11.83
N SER A 51 -10.90 -2.72 10.65
CA SER A 51 -10.13 -2.86 9.40
C SER A 51 -8.78 -2.13 9.44
N ARG A 52 -8.69 -0.97 10.11
CA ARG A 52 -7.41 -0.28 10.34
C ARG A 52 -6.43 -1.10 11.17
N ALA A 53 -6.92 -1.86 12.15
CA ALA A 53 -6.07 -2.72 12.95
C ALA A 53 -5.54 -3.88 12.11
N VAL A 54 -6.40 -4.50 11.29
CA VAL A 54 -6.03 -5.56 10.35
C VAL A 54 -4.91 -5.12 9.40
N VAL A 55 -5.01 -3.93 8.79
CA VAL A 55 -3.96 -3.39 7.90
C VAL A 55 -2.61 -3.23 8.62
N ASN A 56 -2.62 -2.83 9.89
CA ASN A 56 -1.38 -2.68 10.65
C ASN A 56 -0.81 -4.02 11.12
N LEU A 57 -1.65 -4.99 11.50
CA LEU A 57 -1.20 -6.37 11.77
C LEU A 57 -0.58 -7.02 10.52
N ALA A 58 -1.21 -6.84 9.36
CA ALA A 58 -0.67 -7.31 8.10
C ALA A 58 0.74 -6.74 7.86
N ARG A 59 0.95 -5.45 8.16
CA ARG A 59 2.27 -4.83 8.05
C ARG A 59 3.26 -5.43 9.05
N MET A 60 2.85 -5.70 10.28
CA MET A 60 3.72 -6.35 11.27
C MET A 60 4.19 -7.73 10.80
N TYR A 61 3.32 -8.52 10.16
CA TYR A 61 3.71 -9.79 9.54
C TYR A 61 4.58 -9.60 8.29
N ALA A 62 4.31 -8.60 7.45
CA ALA A 62 5.07 -8.34 6.24
C ALA A 62 6.50 -7.88 6.54
N GLU A 63 6.70 -7.06 7.58
CA GLU A 63 7.99 -6.48 7.95
C GLU A 63 8.70 -7.25 9.09
N GLY A 64 8.00 -8.16 9.78
CA GLY A 64 8.55 -8.89 10.93
C GLY A 64 8.73 -8.01 12.18
N LEU A 65 7.80 -7.08 12.44
CA LEU A 65 7.90 -6.12 13.53
C LEU A 65 7.46 -6.73 14.87
N GLY A 66 8.42 -7.16 15.68
CA GLY A 66 8.19 -7.79 16.99
C GLY A 66 7.55 -9.17 16.93
N ILE A 67 7.33 -9.70 15.73
CA ILE A 67 6.84 -11.04 15.45
C ILE A 67 7.63 -11.63 14.27
N ALA A 68 7.60 -12.95 14.10
CA ALA A 68 8.20 -13.59 12.95
C ALA A 68 7.54 -13.08 11.65
N LYS A 69 8.37 -12.75 10.66
CA LYS A 69 7.94 -12.34 9.33
C LYS A 69 7.16 -13.49 8.67
N ASP A 70 5.98 -13.19 8.14
CA ASP A 70 5.09 -14.15 7.46
C ASP A 70 4.33 -13.42 6.34
N MET A 71 4.95 -13.37 5.16
CA MET A 71 4.39 -12.66 4.00
C MET A 71 3.07 -13.29 3.49
N PRO A 72 2.93 -14.63 3.37
CA PRO A 72 1.65 -15.24 3.00
C PRO A 72 0.51 -14.86 3.96
N LYS A 73 0.78 -14.82 5.27
CA LYS A 73 -0.22 -14.39 6.25
C LYS A 73 -0.54 -12.90 6.12
N ALA A 74 0.46 -12.04 5.90
CA ALA A 74 0.25 -10.62 5.65
C ALA A 74 -0.64 -10.36 4.44
N ILE A 75 -0.41 -11.06 3.32
CA ILE A 75 -1.22 -10.96 2.10
C ILE A 75 -2.68 -11.32 2.40
N ARG A 76 -2.93 -12.42 3.10
CA ARG A 76 -4.30 -12.83 3.48
C ARG A 76 -5.01 -11.77 4.32
N PHE A 77 -4.31 -11.15 5.26
CA PHE A 77 -4.89 -10.07 6.06
C PHE A 77 -5.18 -8.82 5.22
N TYR A 78 -4.29 -8.44 4.29
CA TYR A 78 -4.58 -7.31 3.39
C TYR A 78 -5.77 -7.60 2.47
N GLU A 79 -5.84 -8.79 1.87
CA GLU A 79 -6.96 -9.19 1.01
C GLU A 79 -8.29 -9.15 1.74
N ALA A 80 -8.32 -9.60 3.01
CA ALA A 80 -9.53 -9.63 3.83
C ALA A 80 -10.18 -8.25 4.00
N VAL A 81 -9.38 -7.19 4.02
CA VAL A 81 -9.88 -5.80 4.16
C VAL A 81 -9.71 -4.97 2.90
N ALA A 82 -9.31 -5.56 1.77
CA ALA A 82 -9.00 -4.83 0.55
C ALA A 82 -10.19 -4.05 -0.01
N LYS A 83 -11.43 -4.49 0.27
CA LYS A 83 -12.66 -3.81 -0.14
C LYS A 83 -13.07 -2.66 0.78
N VAL A 84 -12.69 -2.72 2.06
CA VAL A 84 -13.11 -1.77 3.10
C VAL A 84 -12.04 -0.71 3.33
N GLU A 85 -10.78 -1.10 3.35
CA GLU A 85 -9.65 -0.22 3.61
C GLU A 85 -8.81 0.02 2.36
N THR A 86 -8.79 1.27 1.89
CA THR A 86 -8.07 1.66 0.66
C THR A 86 -6.56 1.45 0.76
N ARG A 87 -6.00 1.40 1.96
CA ARG A 87 -4.56 1.17 2.15
C ARG A 87 -4.15 -0.26 1.83
N ALA A 88 -4.99 -1.25 2.13
CA ALA A 88 -4.68 -2.65 1.90
C ALA A 88 -4.33 -3.02 0.44
N PRO A 89 -5.16 -2.68 -0.57
CA PRO A 89 -4.83 -2.99 -1.97
C PRO A 89 -3.58 -2.24 -2.45
N LEU A 90 -3.27 -1.06 -1.89
CA LEU A 90 -2.02 -0.36 -2.21
C LEU A 90 -0.78 -1.09 -1.68
N GLU A 91 -0.86 -1.69 -0.50
CA GLU A 91 0.24 -2.50 0.05
C GLU A 91 0.37 -3.83 -0.72
N LEU A 92 -0.75 -4.49 -1.08
CA LEU A 92 -0.74 -5.67 -1.95
C LEU A 92 -0.06 -5.38 -3.30
N ALA A 93 -0.43 -4.27 -3.93
CA ALA A 93 0.18 -3.87 -5.18
C ALA A 93 1.70 -3.67 -5.05
N ARG A 94 2.16 -3.08 -3.94
CA ARG A 94 3.59 -2.91 -3.65
C ARG A 94 4.30 -4.24 -3.43
N ILE A 95 3.68 -5.19 -2.71
CA ILE A 95 4.25 -6.52 -2.44
C ILE A 95 4.49 -7.24 -3.77
N TYR A 96 3.48 -7.32 -4.62
CA TYR A 96 3.60 -7.99 -5.93
C TYR A 96 4.51 -7.23 -6.91
N ALA A 97 4.62 -5.90 -6.81
CA ALA A 97 5.54 -5.14 -7.65
C ALA A 97 7.03 -5.33 -7.27
N ARG A 98 7.33 -5.54 -5.98
CA ARG A 98 8.71 -5.69 -5.50
C ARG A 98 9.23 -7.13 -5.60
N GLY A 99 8.37 -8.11 -5.33
CA GLY A 99 8.72 -9.52 -5.39
C GLY A 99 9.81 -9.98 -4.40
N GLU A 100 9.94 -9.32 -3.25
CA GLU A 100 11.03 -9.57 -2.28
C GLU A 100 10.83 -10.88 -1.46
N ASP A 101 9.59 -11.33 -1.25
CA ASP A 101 9.26 -12.55 -0.47
C ASP A 101 8.21 -13.45 -1.13
N VAL A 102 7.60 -12.96 -2.20
CA VAL A 102 6.69 -13.67 -3.09
C VAL A 102 7.15 -13.39 -4.52
N PRO A 103 6.91 -14.27 -5.49
CA PRO A 103 7.24 -13.98 -6.88
C PRO A 103 6.62 -12.65 -7.32
N ALA A 104 7.42 -11.81 -7.98
CA ALA A 104 6.91 -10.56 -8.54
C ALA A 104 5.79 -10.85 -9.54
N ASP A 105 4.68 -10.13 -9.41
CA ASP A 105 3.55 -10.18 -10.34
C ASP A 105 3.14 -8.74 -10.67
N PRO A 106 3.77 -8.12 -11.68
CA PRO A 106 3.46 -6.76 -12.08
C PRO A 106 2.02 -6.62 -12.61
N GLU A 107 1.42 -7.70 -13.14
CA GLU A 107 0.02 -7.67 -13.59
C GLU A 107 -0.93 -7.61 -12.38
N ALA A 108 -0.72 -8.46 -11.37
CA ALA A 108 -1.50 -8.40 -10.14
C ALA A 108 -1.32 -7.05 -9.43
N ALA A 109 -0.11 -6.49 -9.41
CA ALA A 109 0.14 -5.16 -8.88
C ALA A 109 -0.68 -4.07 -9.61
N LEU A 110 -0.69 -4.10 -10.94
CA LEU A 110 -1.45 -3.16 -11.75
C LEU A 110 -2.96 -3.30 -11.51
N ARG A 111 -3.49 -4.53 -11.38
CA ARG A 111 -4.90 -4.79 -11.08
C ARG A 111 -5.32 -4.10 -9.78
N TRP A 112 -4.54 -4.29 -8.70
CA TRP A 112 -4.82 -3.66 -7.42
C TRP A 112 -4.73 -2.13 -7.47
N TYR A 113 -3.75 -1.56 -8.18
CA TYR A 113 -3.67 -0.11 -8.36
C TYR A 113 -4.85 0.47 -9.15
N SER A 114 -5.27 -0.22 -10.21
CA SER A 114 -6.41 0.18 -11.04
C SER A 114 -7.70 0.16 -10.23
N GLU A 115 -7.91 -0.90 -9.44
CA GLU A 115 -9.09 -1.01 -8.58
C GLU A 115 -9.18 0.14 -7.55
N VAL A 116 -8.05 0.55 -6.97
CA VAL A 116 -8.02 1.70 -6.06
C VAL A 116 -8.33 3.01 -6.78
N ALA A 117 -7.81 3.19 -7.99
CA ALA A 117 -8.05 4.37 -8.80
C ALA A 117 -9.54 4.48 -9.17
N ASP A 118 -10.16 3.39 -9.60
CA ASP A 118 -11.58 3.32 -9.97
C ASP A 118 -12.50 3.66 -8.80
N ARG A 119 -12.19 3.14 -7.61
CA ARG A 119 -12.95 3.45 -6.39
C ARG A 119 -12.85 4.91 -5.96
N ARG A 120 -11.69 5.55 -6.19
CA ARG A 120 -11.47 6.97 -5.85
C ARG A 120 -12.06 7.92 -6.89
N GLY A 121 -12.17 7.47 -8.14
CA GLY A 121 -12.60 8.26 -9.28
C GLY A 121 -13.71 7.56 -10.05
N GLY A 122 -14.88 7.43 -9.43
CA GLY A 122 -16.10 7.10 -10.16
C GLY A 122 -16.40 8.18 -11.21
N ASN A 123 -16.02 7.90 -12.45
CA ASN A 123 -16.46 8.56 -13.68
C ASN A 123 -16.13 10.05 -13.85
N VAL A 124 -14.95 10.38 -14.41
CA VAL A 124 -14.83 11.56 -15.30
C VAL A 124 -13.84 11.23 -16.43
N ARG A 125 -14.32 11.36 -17.67
CA ARG A 125 -13.46 11.50 -18.85
C ARG A 125 -12.49 12.67 -18.59
N GLY A 126 -11.24 12.38 -18.24
CA GLY A 126 -10.17 13.39 -18.20
C GLY A 126 -9.49 13.68 -16.86
N ASP A 127 -9.57 12.85 -15.82
CA ASP A 127 -8.81 13.10 -14.58
C ASP A 127 -7.39 12.49 -14.60
N ARG A 128 -6.39 13.33 -14.27
CA ARG A 128 -4.95 13.02 -14.23
C ARG A 128 -4.55 12.26 -12.96
N GLY A 129 -5.43 12.20 -11.95
CA GLY A 129 -5.15 11.57 -10.65
C GLY A 129 -5.05 10.04 -10.71
N GLY A 130 -6.02 9.36 -11.35
CA GLY A 130 -5.98 7.91 -11.55
C GLY A 130 -4.88 7.47 -12.52
N GLN A 131 -4.64 8.28 -13.55
CA GLN A 131 -3.52 8.10 -14.49
C GLN A 131 -2.16 8.18 -13.78
N SER A 132 -2.00 8.98 -12.72
CA SER A 132 -0.74 9.08 -11.97
C SER A 132 -0.38 7.79 -11.22
N LEU A 133 -1.36 7.13 -10.58
CA LEU A 133 -1.12 5.87 -9.88
C LEU A 133 -0.89 4.70 -10.84
N CYS A 134 -1.71 4.59 -11.91
CA CYS A 134 -1.48 3.62 -12.97
C CYS A 134 -0.17 3.89 -13.72
N SER A 135 0.16 5.14 -14.07
CA SER A 135 1.40 5.45 -14.78
C SER A 135 2.64 5.21 -13.92
N ARG A 136 2.58 5.47 -12.61
CA ARG A 136 3.65 5.09 -11.67
C ARG A 136 3.76 3.57 -11.53
N ALA A 137 2.65 2.85 -11.49
CA ALA A 137 2.65 1.38 -11.50
C ALA A 137 3.27 0.83 -12.78
N THR A 138 2.92 1.38 -13.94
CA THR A 138 3.51 1.05 -15.25
C THR A 138 5.00 1.41 -15.29
N THR A 139 5.42 2.53 -14.72
CA THR A 139 6.85 2.89 -14.67
C THR A 139 7.63 1.96 -13.73
N ILE A 140 7.03 1.54 -12.61
CA ILE A 140 7.64 0.58 -11.67
C ILE A 140 7.73 -0.81 -12.31
N SER A 141 6.70 -1.27 -13.03
CA SER A 141 6.76 -2.55 -13.76
C SER A 141 7.76 -2.52 -14.91
N LEU A 142 7.83 -1.43 -15.69
CA LEU A 142 8.85 -1.23 -16.73
C LEU A 142 10.27 -1.07 -16.15
N GLY A 143 10.42 -0.49 -14.96
CA GLY A 143 11.70 -0.34 -14.28
C GLY A 143 12.21 -1.64 -13.64
N ALA A 144 11.32 -2.49 -13.14
CA ALA A 144 11.64 -3.84 -12.66
C ALA A 144 11.92 -4.80 -13.82
N ALA A 145 11.25 -4.61 -14.96
CA ALA A 145 11.56 -5.26 -16.23
C ALA A 145 12.74 -4.55 -16.94
N GLY A 146 13.91 -4.54 -16.29
CA GLY A 146 15.16 -4.11 -16.90
C GLY A 146 15.62 -5.04 -18.04
N ASN A 147 14.84 -5.16 -19.11
CA ASN A 147 15.30 -5.46 -20.47
C ASN A 147 14.14 -5.53 -21.48
N ARG A 148 14.30 -4.71 -22.53
CA ARG A 148 13.79 -4.85 -23.91
C ARG A 148 12.30 -4.56 -24.20
N THR A 149 12.15 -3.45 -24.92
CA THR A 149 11.27 -3.27 -26.10
C THR A 149 9.77 -3.50 -25.91
N ALA A 150 9.02 -2.41 -25.82
CA ALA A 150 7.95 -2.05 -26.76
C ALA A 150 7.01 -1.05 -26.10
N VAL A 151 7.29 0.24 -26.28
CA VAL A 151 6.25 1.27 -26.17
C VAL A 151 5.40 1.13 -27.42
N ALA A 152 4.39 0.26 -27.39
CA ALA A 152 3.44 0.11 -28.47
C ALA A 152 2.02 0.12 -27.91
N GLY A 153 1.32 1.23 -28.15
CA GLY A 153 -0.13 1.25 -28.25
C GLY A 153 -0.89 1.78 -27.05
N LEU A 154 -0.80 3.09 -26.79
CA LEU A 154 -2.00 3.87 -26.45
C LEU A 154 -1.95 5.20 -27.22
N GLY A 155 -2.78 5.27 -28.25
CA GLY A 155 -2.89 6.42 -29.15
C GLY A 155 -3.30 7.69 -28.41
N GLY A 156 -2.56 8.76 -28.67
CA GLY A 156 -2.81 10.07 -28.09
C GLY A 156 -1.89 11.15 -28.66
N ARG A 157 -2.11 11.49 -29.93
CA ARG A 157 -1.62 12.69 -30.64
C ARG A 157 -0.10 12.82 -30.80
N ASN A 158 0.29 12.57 -32.04
CA ASN A 158 1.53 13.02 -32.67
C ASN A 158 1.70 14.53 -32.47
N VAL A 159 2.60 14.94 -31.59
CA VAL A 159 3.24 16.26 -31.65
C VAL A 159 4.73 15.97 -31.78
N ALA A 160 5.20 16.05 -33.02
CA ALA A 160 6.61 15.93 -33.35
C ALA A 160 7.37 17.06 -32.65
N TYR A 161 8.11 16.73 -31.59
CA TYR A 161 9.23 17.56 -31.16
C TYR A 161 10.41 17.20 -32.06
N GLY A 162 10.63 18.03 -33.08
CA GLY A 162 11.84 18.01 -33.87
C GLY A 162 13.05 18.31 -33.00
N TYR A 163 14.01 17.39 -33.00
CA TYR A 163 15.38 17.66 -32.60
C TYR A 163 16.25 17.56 -33.86
N ASP A 164 16.24 18.61 -34.69
CA ASP A 164 17.33 18.89 -35.61
C ASP A 164 18.48 19.47 -34.79
N ASN A 165 19.32 18.60 -34.23
CA ASN A 165 20.60 19.00 -33.68
C ASN A 165 21.66 18.85 -34.78
N LYS A 166 22.03 19.97 -35.39
CA LYS A 166 23.23 20.10 -36.21
C LYS A 166 24.43 19.59 -35.42
N MET A 167 24.97 18.43 -35.80
CA MET A 167 26.33 18.07 -35.47
C MET A 167 27.21 18.45 -36.66
N SER A 168 27.91 19.58 -36.52
CA SER A 168 29.16 19.82 -37.23
C SER A 168 30.15 18.73 -36.84
N ALA A 169 30.60 17.95 -37.82
CA ALA A 169 31.88 17.26 -37.81
C ALA A 169 32.26 16.94 -39.26
N GLY A 170 33.37 17.52 -39.74
CA GLY A 170 33.95 17.29 -41.05
C GLY A 170 34.04 18.55 -41.90
#